data_AF-A0A165D4P4-F1
#
_entry.id   AF-A0A165D4P4-F1
#
_cell.length_a   1.000
_cell.length_b   1.000
_cell.length_c   1.000
_cell.angle_alpha   90.00
_cell.angle_beta   90.00
_cell.angle_gamma   90.00
#
_symmetry.space_group_name_H-M   'P 1'
#
loop_
_entity.id
_entity.type
_entity.pdbx_description
1 polymer ?
#
loop_
_entity_poly.entity_id
_entity_poly.type
_entity_poly.pdbx_seq_one_letter_code
_entity_poly.pdbx_strand_id
1 'polypeptide(L)'
;MSLTHVHRSSFNITHADDLSALSRPRADLSSIRNVVLNGAVTPSWDDIELLFAKCLNLEELTIRNFTIVDTPRRIRPLPTNFLRRLNISYTPGRHHETSINALWTLPDVHNLPHITVWLGPLNSPLLEEIIYDLVEFVTTAFFWRTATVDIHMDNGLIDITTTTQYDDTQRRTLHLFDPVSTARTQAADIMDMVRAGVATALQMIFPSHEGSSSTLIKPLHAARRIRIPLSLVPFMLSHSTTDAPYFVGLEELEIDWDVDVNIVASNVARFVIPSRDVTQPRIIRVRRASSVQRFWTSARVLLTVLNTTKERPIVELHGFGLTTHYDLSEVRAMCSRLVLVD
;
A
#
# COMPACT_ATOMS: atom_id res chain seq x y z
N MET A 1 4.57 -39.38 -32.06
CA MET A 1 3.71 -39.42 -30.86
C MET A 1 3.15 -38.03 -30.66
N SER A 2 1.85 -37.86 -30.89
CA SER A 2 1.14 -36.57 -30.77
C SER A 2 1.09 -36.12 -29.33
N LEU A 3 1.63 -34.92 -29.06
CA LEU A 3 1.36 -34.19 -27.83
C LEU A 3 -0.09 -33.71 -27.90
N THR A 4 -0.94 -34.40 -27.15
CA THR A 4 -2.28 -33.93 -26.76
C THR A 4 -2.21 -32.50 -26.26
N HIS A 5 -2.99 -31.61 -26.89
CA HIS A 5 -3.27 -30.25 -26.46
C HIS A 5 -3.78 -30.24 -25.01
N VAL A 6 -2.87 -30.13 -24.05
CA VAL A 6 -3.21 -29.59 -22.74
C VAL A 6 -3.01 -28.08 -22.89
N HIS A 7 -4.11 -27.35 -23.03
CA HIS A 7 -4.14 -25.89 -22.88
C HIS A 7 -3.69 -25.54 -21.46
N ARG A 8 -2.38 -25.53 -21.21
CA ARG A 8 -1.83 -25.05 -19.94
C ARG A 8 -1.85 -23.54 -20.01
N SER A 9 -2.79 -22.92 -19.30
CA SER A 9 -2.81 -21.46 -19.10
C SER A 9 -1.70 -20.97 -18.15
N SER A 10 -0.95 -21.89 -17.54
CA SER A 10 0.14 -21.60 -16.62
C SER A 10 1.46 -22.20 -17.07
N PHE A 11 2.52 -21.42 -16.96
CA PHE A 11 3.89 -21.83 -17.24
C PHE A 11 4.75 -21.65 -15.99
N ASN A 12 5.24 -22.76 -15.45
CA ASN A 12 6.02 -22.80 -14.22
C ASN A 12 7.49 -23.05 -14.57
N ILE A 13 8.34 -22.06 -14.32
CA ILE A 13 9.78 -22.09 -14.61
C ILE A 13 10.47 -22.48 -13.31
N THR A 14 11.02 -23.69 -13.28
CA THR A 14 11.64 -24.30 -12.11
C THR A 14 13.14 -24.48 -12.26
N HIS A 15 13.62 -24.58 -13.50
CA HIS A 15 15.01 -24.81 -13.84
C HIS A 15 15.46 -23.85 -14.94
N ALA A 16 16.78 -23.60 -15.04
CA ALA A 16 17.34 -22.74 -16.09
C ALA A 16 16.99 -23.26 -17.50
N ASP A 17 16.86 -24.58 -17.67
CA ASP A 17 16.45 -25.19 -18.94
C ASP A 17 15.02 -24.78 -19.35
N ASP A 18 14.14 -24.43 -18.40
CA ASP A 18 12.79 -23.96 -18.69
C ASP A 18 12.83 -22.55 -19.32
N LEU A 19 13.79 -21.70 -18.94
CA LEU A 19 14.04 -20.41 -19.60
C LEU A 19 14.54 -20.61 -21.03
N SER A 20 15.38 -21.64 -21.27
CA SER A 20 15.83 -21.97 -22.63
C SER A 20 14.66 -22.31 -23.57
N ALA A 21 13.51 -22.74 -23.03
CA ALA A 21 12.30 -22.98 -23.81
C ALA A 21 11.71 -21.67 -24.38
N LEU A 22 11.87 -20.54 -23.70
CA LEU A 22 11.46 -19.22 -24.20
C LEU A 22 12.23 -18.83 -25.47
N SER A 23 13.50 -19.22 -25.55
CA SER A 23 14.38 -18.94 -26.70
C SER A 23 14.07 -19.81 -27.92
N ARG A 24 13.22 -20.85 -27.78
CA ARG A 24 12.88 -21.75 -28.90
C ARG A 24 11.96 -21.02 -29.90
N PRO A 25 12.35 -20.91 -31.18
CA PRO A 25 11.56 -20.17 -32.17
C PRO A 25 10.16 -20.72 -32.40
N ARG A 26 9.97 -22.04 -32.22
CA ARG A 26 8.72 -22.77 -32.52
C ARG A 26 7.79 -22.97 -31.31
N ALA A 27 8.15 -22.48 -30.13
CA ALA A 27 7.28 -22.58 -28.96
C ALA A 27 6.17 -21.52 -29.06
N ASP A 28 4.92 -21.97 -29.23
CA ASP A 28 3.74 -21.10 -29.11
C ASP A 28 3.34 -21.00 -27.64
N LEU A 29 3.57 -19.83 -27.04
CA LEU A 29 3.24 -19.51 -25.66
C LEU A 29 2.09 -18.48 -25.57
N SER A 30 1.37 -18.25 -26.67
CA SER A 30 0.26 -17.30 -26.72
C SER A 30 -0.89 -17.68 -25.78
N SER A 31 -1.04 -18.97 -25.44
CA SER A 31 -2.08 -19.43 -24.51
C SER A 31 -1.73 -19.26 -23.02
N ILE A 32 -0.48 -18.91 -22.69
CA ILE A 32 -0.02 -18.72 -21.32
C ILE A 32 -0.58 -17.40 -20.78
N ARG A 33 -1.26 -17.48 -19.63
CA ARG A 33 -1.78 -16.34 -18.86
C ARG A 33 -1.07 -16.14 -17.54
N ASN A 34 -0.52 -17.21 -16.96
CA ASN A 34 0.09 -17.17 -15.63
C ASN A 34 1.52 -17.71 -15.70
N VAL A 35 2.51 -16.93 -15.30
CA VAL A 35 3.91 -17.39 -15.21
C VAL A 35 4.37 -17.37 -13.76
N VAL A 36 5.07 -18.43 -13.36
CA VAL A 36 5.75 -18.49 -12.07
C VAL A 36 7.24 -18.76 -12.31
N LEU A 37 8.09 -17.79 -11.98
CA LEU A 37 9.53 -17.94 -11.89
C LEU A 37 9.87 -18.38 -10.47
N ASN A 38 10.29 -19.63 -10.30
CA ASN A 38 10.72 -20.11 -8.99
C ASN A 38 12.15 -19.68 -8.69
N GLY A 39 12.43 -19.41 -7.41
CA GLY A 39 13.70 -18.86 -6.93
C GLY A 39 14.93 -19.75 -7.07
N ALA A 40 14.82 -20.88 -7.77
CA ALA A 40 15.96 -21.71 -8.19
C ALA A 40 16.68 -21.13 -9.41
N VAL A 41 16.06 -20.17 -10.11
CA VAL A 41 16.61 -19.51 -11.27
C VAL A 41 16.69 -18.01 -10.98
N THR A 42 17.88 -17.42 -11.18
CA THR A 42 18.07 -15.97 -11.16
C THR A 42 17.90 -15.47 -12.59
N PRO A 43 16.75 -14.89 -12.97
CA PRO A 43 16.56 -14.41 -14.32
C PRO A 43 17.45 -13.20 -14.59
N SER A 44 18.03 -13.14 -15.78
CA SER A 44 18.55 -11.89 -16.34
C SER A 44 17.39 -11.01 -16.82
N TRP A 45 17.66 -9.74 -17.06
CA TRP A 45 16.68 -8.84 -17.67
C TRP A 45 16.29 -9.28 -19.09
N ASP A 46 17.23 -9.87 -19.84
CA ASP A 46 16.97 -10.47 -21.15
C ASP A 46 15.92 -11.59 -21.07
N ASP A 47 15.95 -12.40 -20.00
CA ASP A 47 14.96 -13.45 -19.77
C ASP A 47 13.57 -12.88 -19.53
N ILE A 48 13.48 -11.77 -18.78
CA ILE A 48 12.21 -11.06 -18.53
C ILE A 48 11.66 -10.44 -19.81
N GLU A 49 12.51 -9.80 -20.62
CA GLU A 49 12.11 -9.27 -21.93
C GLU A 49 11.58 -10.36 -22.86
N LEU A 50 12.29 -11.49 -22.92
CA LEU A 50 11.91 -12.61 -23.75
C LEU A 50 10.60 -13.26 -23.27
N LEU A 51 10.39 -13.34 -21.95
CA LEU A 51 9.13 -13.80 -21.36
C LEU A 51 7.95 -12.96 -21.86
N PHE A 52 8.04 -11.64 -21.77
CA PHE A 52 6.98 -10.73 -22.21
C PHE A 52 6.78 -10.76 -23.72
N ALA A 53 7.85 -10.93 -24.50
CA ALA A 53 7.75 -11.05 -25.95
C ALA A 53 7.04 -12.34 -26.40
N LYS A 54 7.11 -13.42 -25.61
CA LYS A 54 6.54 -14.73 -25.96
C LYS A 54 5.15 -14.97 -25.37
N CYS A 55 4.90 -14.50 -24.16
CA CYS A 55 3.65 -14.72 -23.43
C CYS A 55 2.70 -13.54 -23.65
N LEU A 56 2.22 -13.33 -24.88
CA LEU A 56 1.47 -12.13 -25.28
C LEU A 56 0.13 -11.90 -24.54
N ASN A 57 -0.37 -12.90 -23.80
CA ASN A 57 -1.62 -12.85 -23.02
C ASN A 57 -1.38 -13.03 -21.52
N LEU A 58 -0.19 -12.68 -21.01
CA LEU A 58 0.22 -12.89 -19.63
C LEU A 58 -0.53 -11.95 -18.66
N GLU A 59 -1.47 -12.47 -17.88
CA GLU A 59 -2.24 -11.73 -16.88
C GLU A 59 -1.59 -11.72 -15.48
N GLU A 60 -0.84 -12.77 -15.13
CA GLU A 60 -0.25 -12.92 -13.80
C GLU A 60 1.22 -13.36 -13.90
N LEU A 61 2.09 -12.61 -13.21
CA LEU A 61 3.51 -12.92 -13.09
C LEU A 61 3.86 -13.07 -11.61
N THR A 62 4.40 -14.22 -11.25
CA THR A 62 4.97 -14.47 -9.92
C THR A 62 6.47 -14.68 -10.04
N ILE A 63 7.27 -13.90 -9.32
CA ILE A 63 8.72 -14.07 -9.24
C ILE A 63 9.09 -14.35 -7.80
N ARG A 64 9.59 -15.56 -7.54
CA ARG A 64 10.08 -15.96 -6.22
C ARG A 64 11.56 -15.68 -6.12
N ASN A 65 12.01 -15.18 -4.96
CA ASN A 65 13.41 -14.81 -4.75
C ASN A 65 13.90 -13.80 -5.80
N PHE A 66 13.11 -12.75 -6.02
CA PHE A 66 13.35 -11.72 -7.02
C PHE A 66 14.71 -11.06 -6.79
N THR A 67 15.61 -11.27 -7.74
CA THR A 67 16.92 -10.64 -7.81
C THR A 67 17.27 -10.53 -9.28
N ILE A 68 17.68 -9.34 -9.71
CA ILE A 68 18.12 -9.07 -11.09
C ILE A 68 19.59 -8.66 -11.02
N VAL A 69 20.44 -9.35 -11.79
CA VAL A 69 21.90 -9.20 -11.73
C VAL A 69 22.44 -8.19 -12.73
N ASP A 70 21.71 -7.98 -13.82
CA ASP A 70 22.07 -7.11 -14.93
C ASP A 70 21.22 -5.83 -14.95
N THR A 71 21.73 -4.80 -15.63
CA THR A 71 21.09 -3.50 -15.65
C THR A 71 19.76 -3.56 -16.39
N PRO A 72 18.63 -3.24 -15.74
CA PRO A 72 17.33 -3.24 -16.39
C PRO A 72 17.28 -2.13 -17.44
N ARG A 73 16.62 -2.43 -18.55
CA ARG A 73 16.41 -1.49 -19.65
C ARG A 73 14.95 -1.46 -20.07
N ARG A 74 14.53 -0.36 -20.70
CA ARG A 74 13.13 -0.17 -21.06
C ARG A 74 12.66 -1.26 -22.03
N ILE A 75 11.69 -2.05 -21.61
CA ILE A 75 11.04 -3.06 -22.45
C ILE A 75 10.13 -2.36 -23.46
N ARG A 76 9.98 -2.95 -24.65
CA ARG A 76 9.06 -2.45 -25.67
C ARG A 76 7.62 -2.35 -25.11
N PRO A 77 6.82 -1.37 -25.59
CA PRO A 77 5.43 -1.24 -25.17
C PRO A 77 4.68 -2.56 -25.36
N LEU A 78 3.99 -3.00 -24.31
CA LEU A 78 3.13 -4.17 -24.32
C LEU A 78 1.68 -3.74 -24.58
N PRO A 79 0.78 -4.67 -24.94
CA PRO A 79 -0.65 -4.37 -25.04
C PRO A 79 -1.19 -3.76 -23.74
N THR A 80 -2.18 -2.87 -23.83
CA THR A 80 -2.84 -2.33 -22.64
C THR A 80 -3.47 -3.45 -21.82
N ASN A 81 -3.35 -3.35 -20.49
CA ASN A 81 -3.82 -4.38 -19.54
C ASN A 81 -3.22 -5.76 -19.78
N PHE A 82 -2.00 -5.81 -20.35
CA PHE A 82 -1.25 -7.05 -20.51
C PHE A 82 -1.15 -7.78 -19.18
N LEU A 83 -0.47 -7.19 -18.20
CA LEU A 83 -0.32 -7.75 -16.85
C LEU A 83 -1.38 -7.15 -15.91
N ARG A 84 -2.05 -8.01 -15.13
CA ARG A 84 -3.04 -7.61 -14.13
C ARG A 84 -2.55 -7.80 -12.70
N ARG A 85 -1.69 -8.79 -12.48
CA ARG A 85 -1.17 -9.16 -11.16
C ARG A 85 0.32 -9.43 -11.20
N LEU A 86 1.04 -8.78 -10.30
CA LEU A 86 2.46 -9.01 -10.06
C LEU A 86 2.68 -9.46 -8.62
N ASN A 87 3.26 -10.64 -8.45
CA ASN A 87 3.56 -11.24 -7.15
C ASN A 87 5.07 -11.40 -7.03
N ILE A 88 5.71 -10.77 -6.05
CA ILE A 88 7.16 -10.76 -5.89
C ILE A 88 7.54 -11.21 -4.49
N SER A 89 8.29 -12.29 -4.36
CA SER A 89 9.01 -12.57 -3.12
C SER A 89 10.41 -11.98 -3.23
N TYR A 90 10.69 -10.93 -2.46
CA TYR A 90 11.93 -10.18 -2.47
C TYR A 90 12.86 -10.67 -1.37
N THR A 91 14.05 -11.14 -1.72
CA THR A 91 15.04 -11.54 -0.70
C THR A 91 16.16 -10.51 -0.69
N PRO A 92 16.47 -9.90 0.48
CA PRO A 92 17.61 -9.01 0.61
C PRO A 92 18.90 -9.64 0.07
N GLY A 93 19.67 -8.90 -0.73
CA GLY A 93 20.87 -9.41 -1.36
C GLY A 93 21.80 -8.33 -1.89
N ARG A 94 22.95 -8.75 -2.43
CA ARG A 94 23.99 -7.84 -2.95
C ARG A 94 23.55 -7.00 -4.16
N HIS A 95 22.46 -7.39 -4.82
CA HIS A 95 21.93 -6.70 -6.01
C HIS A 95 20.66 -5.90 -5.68
N HIS A 96 20.57 -5.34 -4.47
CA HIS A 96 19.40 -4.61 -4.00
C HIS A 96 18.99 -3.49 -4.96
N GLU A 97 19.88 -2.51 -5.16
CA GLU A 97 19.65 -1.34 -6.03
C GLU A 97 19.23 -1.75 -7.45
N THR A 98 19.95 -2.71 -8.06
CA THR A 98 19.64 -3.20 -9.41
C THR A 98 18.26 -3.85 -9.47
N SER A 99 17.90 -4.62 -8.44
CA SER A 99 16.60 -5.29 -8.36
C SER A 99 15.47 -4.28 -8.15
N ILE A 100 15.64 -3.28 -7.28
CA ILE A 100 14.64 -2.22 -7.10
C ILE A 100 14.46 -1.44 -8.40
N ASN A 101 15.53 -1.02 -9.06
CA ASN A 101 15.46 -0.37 -10.37
C ASN A 101 14.73 -1.25 -11.41
N ALA A 102 14.92 -2.56 -11.35
CA ALA A 102 14.25 -3.51 -12.23
C ALA A 102 12.73 -3.56 -11.97
N LEU A 103 12.28 -3.47 -10.72
CA LEU A 103 10.85 -3.36 -10.38
C LEU A 103 10.21 -2.13 -11.04
N TRP A 104 10.88 -0.99 -10.94
CA TRP A 104 10.43 0.28 -11.53
C TRP A 104 10.44 0.27 -13.07
N THR A 105 11.30 -0.55 -13.67
CA THR A 105 11.43 -0.67 -15.13
C THR A 105 10.42 -1.66 -15.73
N LEU A 106 9.66 -2.40 -14.90
CA LEU A 106 8.62 -3.30 -15.39
C LEU A 106 7.54 -2.54 -16.18
N PRO A 107 7.06 -3.07 -17.32
CA PRO A 107 6.04 -2.43 -18.13
C PRO A 107 4.77 -2.13 -17.34
N ASP A 108 4.29 -0.89 -17.45
CA ASP A 108 3.05 -0.40 -16.84
C ASP A 108 2.94 -0.62 -15.33
N VAL A 109 4.07 -0.81 -14.62
CA VAL A 109 4.08 -1.16 -13.19
C VAL A 109 3.25 -0.20 -12.32
N HIS A 110 3.29 1.10 -12.64
CA HIS A 110 2.50 2.13 -11.96
C HIS A 110 0.98 1.95 -12.16
N ASN A 111 0.56 1.40 -13.30
CA ASN A 111 -0.84 1.23 -13.68
C ASN A 111 -1.38 -0.18 -13.39
N LEU A 112 -0.54 -1.11 -12.91
CA LEU A 112 -0.99 -2.47 -12.63
C LEU A 112 -2.13 -2.47 -11.60
N PRO A 113 -3.20 -3.27 -11.78
CA PRO A 113 -4.27 -3.36 -10.79
C PRO A 113 -3.79 -3.95 -9.45
N HIS A 114 -2.97 -5.01 -9.48
CA HIS A 114 -2.59 -5.73 -8.27
C HIS A 114 -1.09 -5.99 -8.20
N ILE A 115 -0.45 -5.53 -7.12
CA ILE A 115 0.93 -5.88 -6.80
C ILE A 115 0.98 -6.41 -5.37
N THR A 116 1.61 -7.56 -5.19
CA THR A 116 1.90 -8.11 -3.86
C THR A 116 3.38 -8.40 -3.75
N VAL A 117 4.01 -7.90 -2.69
CA VAL A 117 5.42 -8.09 -2.39
C VAL A 117 5.54 -8.81 -1.05
N TRP A 118 6.37 -9.84 -0.98
CA TRP A 118 6.76 -10.53 0.25
C TRP A 118 8.23 -10.31 0.51
N LEU A 119 8.55 -9.58 1.58
CA LEU A 119 9.91 -9.44 2.06
C LEU A 119 10.37 -10.77 2.70
N GLY A 120 11.54 -11.21 2.29
CA GLY A 120 12.22 -12.39 2.81
C GLY A 120 12.83 -12.15 4.19
N PRO A 121 13.81 -12.98 4.61
CA PRO A 121 14.37 -12.92 5.95
C PRO A 121 14.93 -11.54 6.34
N LEU A 122 14.65 -11.11 7.57
CA LEU A 122 15.00 -9.79 8.12
C LEU A 122 16.48 -9.64 8.53
N ASN A 123 17.35 -10.56 8.16
CA ASN A 123 18.73 -10.64 8.67
C ASN A 123 19.73 -9.86 7.80
N SER A 124 19.29 -8.78 7.16
CA SER A 124 20.09 -7.98 6.23
C SER A 124 20.65 -6.73 6.90
N PRO A 125 21.92 -6.36 6.67
CA PRO A 125 22.44 -5.06 7.09
C PRO A 125 21.79 -3.88 6.35
N LEU A 126 21.13 -4.14 5.21
CA LEU A 126 20.42 -3.14 4.40
C LEU A 126 18.91 -3.11 4.67
N LEU A 127 18.44 -3.72 5.77
CA LEU A 127 17.01 -3.93 6.01
C LEU A 127 16.20 -2.61 5.96
N GLU A 128 16.72 -1.56 6.57
CA GLU A 128 16.06 -0.25 6.60
C GLU A 128 15.88 0.34 5.19
N GLU A 129 16.96 0.39 4.40
CA GLU A 129 16.93 0.83 3.00
C GLU A 129 15.94 0.02 2.16
N ILE A 130 15.97 -1.31 2.30
CA ILE A 130 15.05 -2.21 1.61
C ILE A 130 13.59 -1.91 1.97
N ILE A 131 13.30 -1.67 3.24
CA ILE A 131 11.95 -1.33 3.68
C ILE A 131 11.51 -0.02 3.05
N TYR A 132 12.35 1.02 3.05
CA TYR A 132 12.00 2.30 2.43
C TYR A 132 11.74 2.16 0.94
N ASP A 133 12.61 1.49 0.19
CA ASP A 133 12.46 1.28 -1.25
C ASP A 133 11.19 0.48 -1.59
N LEU A 134 10.88 -0.56 -0.82
CA LEU A 134 9.67 -1.35 -1.02
C LEU A 134 8.40 -0.59 -0.63
N VAL A 135 8.46 0.23 0.43
CA VAL A 135 7.36 1.13 0.83
C VAL A 135 7.13 2.18 -0.25
N GLU A 136 8.18 2.81 -0.78
CA GLU A 136 8.08 3.73 -1.90
C GLU A 136 7.43 3.05 -3.11
N PHE A 137 7.89 1.85 -3.44
CA PHE A 137 7.32 1.09 -4.55
C PHE A 137 5.84 0.77 -4.39
N VAL A 138 5.38 0.31 -3.21
CA VAL A 138 3.94 0.02 -3.02
C VAL A 138 3.09 1.28 -2.85
N THR A 139 3.68 2.40 -2.41
CA THR A 139 2.97 3.68 -2.28
C THR A 139 2.81 4.41 -3.61
N THR A 140 3.40 3.91 -4.70
CA THR A 140 3.13 4.38 -6.07
C THR A 140 1.67 4.35 -6.49
N ALA A 141 0.84 3.54 -5.82
CA ALA A 141 -0.60 3.54 -6.04
C ALA A 141 -1.26 4.90 -5.76
N PHE A 142 -0.57 5.78 -5.03
CA PHE A 142 -0.95 7.16 -4.80
C PHE A 142 -0.75 8.02 -6.05
N PHE A 143 -1.68 7.91 -6.99
CA PHE A 143 -1.67 8.69 -8.23
C PHE A 143 -2.36 10.05 -8.06
N TRP A 144 -2.05 11.02 -8.93
CA TRP A 144 -2.59 12.40 -8.85
C TRP A 144 -4.13 12.52 -9.07
N ARG A 145 -4.80 11.42 -9.42
CA ARG A 145 -6.26 11.34 -9.63
C ARG A 145 -6.96 10.41 -8.64
N THR A 146 -6.31 10.13 -7.52
CA THR A 146 -6.88 9.25 -6.49
C THR A 146 -8.11 9.91 -5.88
N ALA A 147 -9.26 9.24 -5.97
CA ALA A 147 -10.52 9.65 -5.37
C ALA A 147 -10.73 9.02 -4.00
N THR A 148 -10.33 7.76 -3.83
CA THR A 148 -10.39 7.05 -2.55
C THR A 148 -9.06 6.42 -2.19
N VAL A 149 -8.69 6.49 -0.92
CA VAL A 149 -7.52 5.82 -0.35
C VAL A 149 -7.98 4.97 0.82
N ASP A 150 -7.65 3.67 0.83
CA ASP A 150 -7.80 2.78 1.98
C ASP A 150 -6.44 2.17 2.31
N ILE A 151 -5.96 2.41 3.52
CA ILE A 151 -4.71 1.89 4.03
C ILE A 151 -5.02 1.04 5.24
N HIS A 152 -4.62 -0.22 5.18
CA HIS A 152 -4.67 -1.14 6.29
C HIS A 152 -3.24 -1.55 6.65
N MET A 153 -2.91 -1.48 7.94
CA MET A 153 -1.62 -1.89 8.47
C MET A 153 -1.86 -2.79 9.67
N ASP A 154 -1.49 -4.05 9.57
CA ASP A 154 -1.65 -4.99 10.68
C ASP A 154 -0.66 -6.14 10.59
N ASN A 155 -0.12 -6.58 11.72
CA ASN A 155 0.60 -7.86 11.85
C ASN A 155 1.63 -8.15 10.74
N GLY A 156 2.45 -7.16 10.36
CA GLY A 156 3.48 -7.31 9.33
C GLY A 156 2.95 -7.18 7.89
N LEU A 157 1.73 -6.68 7.70
CA LEU A 157 1.10 -6.41 6.43
C LEU A 157 0.85 -4.92 6.26
N ILE A 158 1.10 -4.42 5.05
CA ILE A 158 0.54 -3.17 4.54
C ILE A 158 -0.34 -3.53 3.36
N ASP A 159 -1.58 -3.05 3.34
CA ASP A 159 -2.49 -3.18 2.21
C ASP A 159 -3.02 -1.79 1.85
N ILE A 160 -2.69 -1.32 0.66
CA ILE A 160 -3.06 -0.01 0.14
C ILE A 160 -4.01 -0.26 -1.04
N THR A 161 -5.23 0.24 -0.94
CA THR A 161 -6.18 0.26 -2.03
C THR A 161 -6.47 1.70 -2.42
N THR A 162 -6.27 2.02 -3.70
CA THR A 162 -6.63 3.33 -4.26
C THR A 162 -7.66 3.14 -5.36
N THR A 163 -8.61 4.06 -5.46
CA THR A 163 -9.54 4.12 -6.59
C THR A 163 -9.41 5.50 -7.23
N THR A 164 -9.27 5.53 -8.55
CA THR A 164 -9.20 6.79 -9.30
C THR A 164 -10.59 7.40 -9.47
N GLN A 165 -10.65 8.63 -9.97
CA GLN A 165 -11.92 9.28 -10.35
C GLN A 165 -12.66 8.60 -11.52
N TYR A 166 -12.04 7.61 -12.18
CA TYR A 166 -12.63 6.84 -13.28
C TYR A 166 -13.01 5.41 -12.87
N ASP A 167 -13.08 5.15 -11.57
CA ASP A 167 -13.38 3.84 -10.98
C ASP A 167 -12.35 2.73 -11.29
N ASP A 168 -11.12 3.12 -11.66
CA ASP A 168 -9.99 2.17 -11.71
C ASP A 168 -9.45 1.93 -10.30
N THR A 169 -9.44 0.67 -9.86
CA THR A 169 -8.92 0.28 -8.55
C THR A 169 -7.52 -0.33 -8.66
N GLN A 170 -6.61 0.16 -7.82
CA GLN A 170 -5.31 -0.44 -7.60
C GLN A 170 -5.21 -0.96 -6.17
N ARG A 171 -4.62 -2.14 -6.00
CA ARG A 171 -4.28 -2.72 -4.70
C ARG A 171 -2.79 -3.04 -4.67
N ARG A 172 -2.13 -2.62 -3.60
CA ARG A 172 -0.70 -2.82 -3.35
C ARG A 172 -0.55 -3.40 -1.96
N THR A 173 0.07 -4.57 -1.88
CA THR A 173 0.22 -5.28 -0.62
C THR A 173 1.68 -5.58 -0.36
N LEU A 174 2.18 -5.25 0.83
CA LEU A 174 3.54 -5.56 1.27
C LEU A 174 3.48 -6.41 2.54
N HIS A 175 3.97 -7.64 2.45
CA HIS A 175 4.20 -8.51 3.59
C HIS A 175 5.64 -8.32 4.06
N LEU A 176 5.81 -7.74 5.23
CA LEU A 176 7.09 -7.34 5.80
C LEU A 176 7.72 -8.46 6.62
N PHE A 177 6.91 -9.15 7.43
CA PHE A 177 7.37 -10.19 8.35
C PHE A 177 6.22 -11.09 8.79
N ASP A 178 6.55 -12.23 9.40
CA ASP A 178 5.59 -13.12 10.04
C ASP A 178 5.44 -12.75 11.53
N PRO A 179 4.24 -12.34 11.98
CA PRO A 179 4.00 -11.89 13.35
C PRO A 179 4.17 -12.99 14.40
N VAL A 180 4.13 -14.27 14.01
CA VAL A 180 4.31 -15.41 14.92
C VAL A 180 5.79 -15.63 15.24
N SER A 181 6.66 -15.44 14.25
CA SER A 181 8.09 -15.74 14.36
C SER A 181 8.96 -14.50 14.65
N THR A 182 8.46 -13.30 14.38
CA THR A 182 9.23 -12.06 14.55
C THR A 182 9.14 -11.55 15.99
N ALA A 183 10.29 -11.17 16.57
CA ALA A 183 10.32 -10.59 17.91
C ALA A 183 9.53 -9.27 17.96
N ARG A 184 8.76 -9.05 19.03
CA ARG A 184 7.85 -7.89 19.15
C ARG A 184 8.54 -6.53 18.98
N THR A 185 9.76 -6.39 19.49
CA THR A 185 10.55 -5.15 19.36
C THR A 185 10.93 -4.91 17.91
N GLN A 186 11.49 -5.92 17.25
CA GLN A 186 11.84 -5.84 15.82
C GLN A 186 10.62 -5.56 14.94
N ALA A 187 9.48 -6.22 15.23
CA ALA A 187 8.22 -5.96 14.54
C ALA A 187 7.75 -4.50 14.72
N ALA A 188 7.88 -3.95 15.93
CA ALA A 188 7.53 -2.55 16.21
C ALA A 188 8.44 -1.59 15.42
N ASP A 189 9.76 -1.80 15.45
CA ASP A 189 10.74 -0.97 14.73
C ASP A 189 10.47 -0.97 13.22
N ILE A 190 10.17 -2.14 12.63
CA ILE A 190 9.81 -2.27 11.21
C ILE A 190 8.52 -1.50 10.91
N MET A 191 7.48 -1.68 11.72
CA MET A 191 6.21 -0.99 11.50
C MET A 191 6.35 0.53 11.66
N ASP A 192 7.24 1.03 12.51
CA ASP A 192 7.49 2.46 12.65
C ASP A 192 8.20 3.05 11.42
N MET A 193 9.21 2.36 10.87
CA MET A 193 9.84 2.75 9.59
C MET A 193 8.80 2.79 8.46
N VAL A 194 7.94 1.78 8.40
CA VAL A 194 6.86 1.68 7.42
C VAL A 194 5.86 2.82 7.54
N ARG A 195 5.40 3.13 8.76
CA ARG A 195 4.47 4.25 8.99
C ARG A 195 5.12 5.57 8.61
N ALA A 196 6.39 5.77 8.91
CA ALA A 196 7.14 6.95 8.48
C ALA A 196 7.18 7.05 6.94
N GLY A 197 7.55 5.98 6.25
CA GLY A 197 7.60 5.93 4.78
C GLY A 197 6.24 6.19 4.12
N VAL A 198 5.17 5.54 4.60
CA VAL A 198 3.81 5.74 4.07
C VAL A 198 3.30 7.16 4.38
N ALA A 199 3.52 7.68 5.59
CA ALA A 199 3.16 9.04 5.93
C ALA A 199 3.87 10.04 5.01
N THR A 200 5.14 9.78 4.71
CA THR A 200 5.94 10.59 3.79
C THR A 200 5.36 10.51 2.38
N ALA A 201 5.05 9.32 1.85
CA ALA A 201 4.46 9.14 0.53
C ALA A 201 3.08 9.82 0.36
N LEU A 202 2.26 9.82 1.41
CA LEU A 202 0.96 10.50 1.43
C LEU A 202 1.07 12.03 1.38
N GLN A 203 2.18 12.57 1.86
CA GLN A 203 2.45 14.00 1.93
C GLN A 203 3.36 14.50 0.82
N MET A 204 4.16 13.60 0.25
CA MET A 204 5.24 13.94 -0.65
C MET A 204 4.71 14.52 -1.93
N ILE A 205 5.46 15.53 -2.35
CA ILE A 205 5.36 16.15 -3.64
C ILE A 205 6.43 15.52 -4.52
N PHE A 206 6.13 14.38 -5.14
CA PHE A 206 7.12 13.68 -5.96
C PHE A 206 7.48 14.52 -7.20
N PRO A 207 8.77 14.75 -7.50
CA PRO A 207 9.18 15.01 -8.87
C PRO A 207 8.92 13.72 -9.66
N SER A 208 8.16 13.81 -10.74
CA SER A 208 7.99 12.69 -11.68
C SER A 208 9.38 12.11 -12.05
N HIS A 209 9.56 10.79 -11.85
CA HIS A 209 10.76 10.07 -12.32
C HIS A 209 10.86 10.03 -13.85
N GLU A 210 9.80 10.43 -14.57
CA GLU A 210 9.90 10.71 -15.99
C GLU A 210 10.45 12.13 -16.17
N GLY A 211 11.60 12.24 -16.84
CA GLY A 211 12.37 13.48 -17.09
C GLY A 211 11.66 14.61 -17.86
N SER A 212 10.35 14.75 -17.71
CA SER A 212 9.52 15.87 -18.14
C SER A 212 8.92 16.55 -16.90
N SER A 213 9.28 17.82 -16.69
CA SER A 213 8.66 18.80 -15.78
C SER A 213 8.11 18.24 -14.45
N SER A 214 8.78 18.53 -13.34
CA SER A 214 8.37 18.22 -11.97
C SER A 214 6.91 18.67 -11.70
N THR A 215 5.95 17.78 -11.94
CA THR A 215 4.57 18.00 -11.57
C THR A 215 4.44 17.58 -10.12
N LEU A 216 4.11 18.55 -9.27
CA LEU A 216 3.92 18.34 -7.84
C LEU A 216 2.75 17.36 -7.65
N ILE A 217 3.02 16.06 -7.43
CA ILE A 217 1.96 15.09 -7.13
C ILE A 217 1.53 15.30 -5.68
N LYS A 218 0.24 15.55 -5.45
CA LYS A 218 -0.32 15.65 -4.09
C LYS A 218 -1.44 14.63 -3.96
N PRO A 219 -1.13 13.37 -3.60
CA PRO A 219 -2.09 12.29 -3.77
C PRO A 219 -3.39 12.49 -3.01
N LEU A 220 -3.30 13.11 -1.83
CA LEU A 220 -4.44 13.35 -0.96
C LEU A 220 -5.24 14.60 -1.33
N HIS A 221 -4.73 15.50 -2.18
CA HIS A 221 -5.45 16.72 -2.53
C HIS A 221 -6.77 16.44 -3.24
N ALA A 222 -6.79 15.42 -4.11
CA ALA A 222 -7.96 15.03 -4.88
C ALA A 222 -8.80 13.94 -4.19
N ALA A 223 -8.30 13.36 -3.09
CA ALA A 223 -8.97 12.28 -2.39
C ALA A 223 -10.20 12.80 -1.63
N ARG A 224 -11.36 12.24 -1.95
CA ARG A 224 -12.64 12.54 -1.30
C ARG A 224 -12.91 11.63 -0.12
N ARG A 225 -12.41 10.40 -0.16
CA ARG A 225 -12.54 9.43 0.94
C ARG A 225 -11.20 8.85 1.30
N ILE A 226 -10.90 8.83 2.60
CA ILE A 226 -9.66 8.27 3.12
C ILE A 226 -9.98 7.37 4.31
N ARG A 227 -9.39 6.17 4.32
CA ARG A 227 -9.34 5.28 5.47
C ARG A 227 -7.88 5.01 5.84
N ILE A 228 -7.52 5.26 7.10
CA ILE A 228 -6.16 5.09 7.60
C ILE A 228 -6.16 4.47 9.01
N PRO A 229 -5.09 3.75 9.40
CA PRO A 229 -4.91 3.32 10.78
C PRO A 229 -4.52 4.51 11.67
N LEU A 230 -5.01 4.49 12.91
CA LEU A 230 -4.73 5.53 13.91
C LEU A 230 -3.23 5.60 14.24
N SER A 231 -2.52 4.47 14.19
CA SER A 231 -1.07 4.43 14.38
C SER A 231 -0.26 5.23 13.35
N LEU A 232 -0.82 5.52 12.16
CA LEU A 232 -0.16 6.32 11.12
C LEU A 232 -0.19 7.83 11.41
N VAL A 233 -1.20 8.27 12.18
CA VAL A 233 -1.47 9.69 12.43
C VAL A 233 -0.28 10.45 13.04
N PRO A 234 0.43 9.95 14.07
CA PRO A 234 1.59 10.66 14.64
C PRO A 234 2.70 10.93 13.61
N PHE A 235 2.96 9.97 12.71
CA PHE A 235 3.96 10.10 11.64
C PHE A 235 3.52 11.12 10.58
N MET A 236 2.20 11.25 10.36
CA MET A 236 1.71 12.30 9.48
C MET A 236 1.94 13.70 10.07
N LEU A 237 1.94 13.83 11.40
CA LEU A 237 2.09 15.12 12.06
C LEU A 237 3.53 15.57 12.23
N SER A 238 4.46 14.64 12.43
CA SER A 238 5.89 14.96 12.57
C SER A 238 6.47 15.66 11.34
N HIS A 239 5.82 15.52 10.18
CA HIS A 239 6.23 16.11 8.92
C HIS A 239 5.46 17.39 8.53
N SER A 240 4.46 17.81 9.32
CA SER A 240 3.64 19.01 9.05
C SER A 240 3.95 20.15 10.02
N THR A 241 4.22 21.35 9.50
CA THR A 241 4.68 22.47 10.33
C THR A 241 3.58 23.32 10.96
N THR A 242 2.29 23.20 10.60
CA THR A 242 1.13 23.72 11.40
C THR A 242 -0.22 23.61 10.68
N ASP A 243 -0.24 23.56 9.35
CA ASP A 243 -1.43 23.28 8.55
C ASP A 243 -1.19 21.94 7.84
N ALA A 244 -2.18 21.03 7.75
CA ALA A 244 -2.07 19.77 7.01
C ALA A 244 -2.64 19.96 5.59
N PRO A 245 -1.95 20.65 4.65
CA PRO A 245 -2.51 21.09 3.37
C PRO A 245 -2.97 19.93 2.47
N TYR A 246 -2.71 18.68 2.84
CA TYR A 246 -2.87 17.51 1.99
C TYR A 246 -4.33 17.09 1.80
N PHE A 247 -5.27 17.44 2.69
CA PHE A 247 -6.67 16.95 2.67
C PHE A 247 -7.67 17.92 2.04
N VAL A 248 -7.30 18.64 0.98
CA VAL A 248 -8.13 19.73 0.41
C VAL A 248 -9.50 19.26 -0.08
N GLY A 249 -9.60 18.07 -0.66
CA GLY A 249 -10.83 17.52 -1.22
C GLY A 249 -11.59 16.56 -0.31
N LEU A 250 -11.17 16.39 0.95
CA LEU A 250 -11.65 15.31 1.82
C LEU A 250 -13.11 15.52 2.25
N GLU A 251 -13.99 14.61 1.86
CA GLU A 251 -15.40 14.58 2.22
C GLU A 251 -15.69 13.56 3.34
N GLU A 252 -14.98 12.42 3.32
CA GLU A 252 -15.15 11.31 4.27
C GLU A 252 -13.81 10.83 4.84
N LEU A 253 -13.70 10.81 6.17
CA LEU A 253 -12.55 10.25 6.88
C LEU A 253 -12.95 9.01 7.66
N GLU A 254 -12.17 7.95 7.54
CA GLU A 254 -12.32 6.73 8.29
C GLU A 254 -11.02 6.39 9.01
N ILE A 255 -11.12 6.12 10.31
CA ILE A 255 -9.98 5.86 11.19
C ILE A 255 -10.14 4.45 11.75
N ASP A 256 -9.21 3.57 11.41
CA ASP A 256 -9.08 2.26 12.02
C ASP A 256 -8.29 2.40 13.32
N TRP A 257 -8.95 2.18 14.45
CA TRP A 257 -8.36 2.19 15.78
C TRP A 257 -7.57 0.90 16.01
N ASP A 258 -6.28 0.96 15.71
CA ASP A 258 -5.32 -0.15 15.75
C ASP A 258 -4.30 -0.05 16.90
N VAL A 259 -4.44 0.97 17.76
CA VAL A 259 -3.55 1.21 18.92
C VAL A 259 -4.30 1.14 20.25
N ASP A 260 -3.57 0.88 21.34
CA ASP A 260 -4.13 0.91 22.68
C ASP A 260 -4.55 2.35 23.09
N VAL A 261 -5.64 2.50 23.84
CA VAL A 261 -6.15 3.79 24.35
C VAL A 261 -5.05 4.61 25.05
N ASN A 262 -4.19 3.93 25.81
CA ASN A 262 -3.13 4.58 26.58
C ASN A 262 -2.06 5.21 25.68
N ILE A 263 -1.86 4.67 24.48
CA ILE A 263 -0.91 5.20 23.47
C ILE A 263 -1.50 6.42 22.76
N VAL A 264 -2.83 6.48 22.60
CA VAL A 264 -3.52 7.61 21.95
C VAL A 264 -3.38 8.89 22.78
N ALA A 265 -3.56 8.78 24.10
CA ALA A 265 -3.51 9.91 25.01
C ALA A 265 -2.14 10.62 25.06
N SER A 266 -1.05 9.90 24.77
CA SER A 266 0.31 10.46 24.76
C SER A 266 0.74 11.02 23.41
N ASN A 267 0.26 10.47 22.28
CA ASN A 267 0.87 10.71 20.97
C ASN A 267 -0.06 11.35 19.90
N VAL A 268 -1.38 11.28 20.06
CA VAL A 268 -2.35 11.68 19.00
C VAL A 268 -2.92 13.09 19.19
N ALA A 269 -2.59 13.76 20.30
CA ALA A 269 -3.16 15.06 20.71
C ALA A 269 -2.89 16.27 19.80
N ARG A 270 -2.32 16.04 18.61
CA ARG A 270 -1.94 17.09 17.66
C ARG A 270 -2.53 16.88 16.27
N PHE A 271 -3.34 15.85 16.03
CA PHE A 271 -3.97 15.68 14.72
C PHE A 271 -4.99 16.77 14.48
N VAL A 272 -4.69 17.70 13.58
CA VAL A 272 -5.62 18.77 13.19
C VAL A 272 -6.09 18.46 11.77
N ILE A 273 -7.36 18.10 11.64
CA ILE A 273 -8.02 18.14 10.34
C ILE A 273 -8.06 19.63 9.92
N PRO A 274 -7.46 20.02 8.78
CA PRO A 274 -7.37 21.42 8.39
C PRO A 274 -8.74 22.07 8.34
N SER A 275 -8.84 23.27 8.91
CA SER A 275 -10.09 24.01 9.04
C SER A 275 -10.08 25.38 8.34
N ARG A 276 -9.11 25.63 7.45
CA ARG A 276 -8.88 26.99 6.96
C ARG A 276 -9.66 27.36 5.68
N ASP A 277 -9.85 26.46 4.72
CA ASP A 277 -10.61 26.77 3.48
C ASP A 277 -11.29 25.54 2.83
N VAL A 278 -11.42 24.44 3.58
CA VAL A 278 -11.85 23.13 3.09
C VAL A 278 -13.20 22.80 3.72
N THR A 279 -14.17 22.33 2.93
CA THR A 279 -15.37 21.68 3.47
C THR A 279 -14.91 20.61 4.45
N GLN A 280 -15.18 20.76 5.75
CA GLN A 280 -14.73 19.78 6.73
C GLN A 280 -15.27 18.40 6.34
N PRO A 281 -14.54 17.29 6.63
CA PRO A 281 -15.06 15.96 6.36
C PRO A 281 -16.45 15.87 7.01
N ARG A 282 -17.46 15.68 6.16
CA ARG A 282 -18.86 15.68 6.57
C ARG A 282 -19.16 14.47 7.44
N ILE A 283 -18.38 13.40 7.24
CA ILE A 283 -18.52 12.13 7.93
C ILE A 283 -17.14 11.69 8.41
N ILE A 284 -17.04 11.43 9.73
CA ILE A 284 -15.91 10.77 10.36
C ILE A 284 -16.38 9.43 10.90
N ARG A 285 -15.78 8.34 10.43
CA ARG A 285 -16.04 6.98 10.91
C ARG A 285 -14.86 6.50 11.72
N VAL A 286 -15.11 6.07 12.95
CA VAL A 286 -14.08 5.43 13.78
C VAL A 286 -14.45 3.97 13.91
N ARG A 287 -13.58 3.10 13.42
CA ARG A 287 -13.75 1.64 13.44
C ARG A 287 -12.73 1.03 14.37
N ARG A 288 -13.11 -0.01 15.11
CA ARG A 288 -12.15 -0.80 15.86
C ARG A 288 -11.50 -1.80 14.92
N ALA A 289 -10.18 -1.95 14.99
CA ALA A 289 -9.46 -2.92 14.17
C ALA A 289 -9.68 -4.40 14.56
N SER A 290 -10.25 -4.70 15.75
CA SER A 290 -10.38 -6.08 16.27
C SER A 290 -11.81 -6.53 16.62
N SER A 291 -12.05 -7.84 16.53
CA SER A 291 -13.35 -8.53 16.60
C SER A 291 -13.83 -8.93 18.02
N VAL A 292 -13.27 -8.35 19.09
CA VAL A 292 -13.66 -8.64 20.48
C VAL A 292 -14.64 -7.59 21.02
N GLN A 293 -15.50 -7.95 21.98
CA GLN A 293 -16.51 -7.13 22.71
C GLN A 293 -16.27 -5.62 22.73
N ARG A 294 -17.36 -4.83 22.57
CA ARG A 294 -17.45 -3.35 22.63
C ARG A 294 -16.24 -2.70 23.33
N PHE A 295 -15.52 -1.86 22.59
CA PHE A 295 -14.37 -1.10 23.11
C PHE A 295 -14.84 0.16 23.83
N TRP A 296 -14.45 0.34 25.09
CA TRP A 296 -14.86 1.50 25.88
C TRP A 296 -13.76 2.56 25.92
N THR A 297 -14.10 3.80 25.57
CA THR A 297 -13.19 4.95 25.63
C THR A 297 -13.87 6.16 26.29
N SER A 298 -13.09 7.11 26.80
CA SER A 298 -13.61 8.37 27.33
C SER A 298 -13.83 9.39 26.22
N ALA A 299 -14.72 10.36 26.46
CA ALA A 299 -14.95 11.46 25.52
C ALA A 299 -13.66 12.22 25.25
N ARG A 300 -12.84 12.46 26.28
CA ARG A 300 -11.56 13.15 26.14
C ARG A 300 -10.65 12.49 25.11
N VAL A 301 -10.46 11.17 25.17
CA VAL A 301 -9.57 10.47 24.22
C VAL A 301 -10.18 10.50 22.82
N LEU A 302 -11.48 10.23 22.69
CA LEU A 302 -12.14 10.25 21.39
C LEU A 302 -12.10 11.64 20.73
N LEU A 303 -12.43 12.69 21.49
CA LEU A 303 -12.41 14.07 21.01
C LEU A 303 -10.99 14.56 20.67
N THR A 304 -9.97 13.99 21.32
CA THR A 304 -8.57 14.23 20.95
C THR A 304 -8.27 13.71 19.54
N VAL A 305 -8.84 12.56 19.16
CA VAL A 305 -8.70 11.98 17.81
C VAL A 305 -9.53 12.76 16.78
N LEU A 306 -10.74 13.16 17.15
CA LEU A 306 -11.66 13.84 16.23
C LEU A 306 -11.27 15.30 15.98
N ASN A 307 -10.76 16.00 17.00
CA ASN A 307 -10.25 17.38 16.99
C ASN A 307 -10.99 18.36 16.04
N THR A 308 -12.33 18.41 16.18
CA THR A 308 -13.21 19.22 15.33
C THR A 308 -13.34 20.64 15.88
N THR A 309 -12.77 21.63 15.20
CA THR A 309 -12.64 22.99 15.78
C THR A 309 -13.60 24.05 15.21
N LYS A 310 -14.32 23.79 14.09
CA LYS A 310 -15.22 24.81 13.50
C LYS A 310 -16.58 24.31 13.00
N GLU A 311 -16.66 23.19 12.29
CA GLU A 311 -17.95 22.56 11.92
C GLU A 311 -18.14 21.27 12.71
N ARG A 312 -19.40 20.93 13.01
CA ARG A 312 -19.72 19.71 13.75
C ARG A 312 -19.94 18.57 12.75
N PRO A 313 -19.05 17.56 12.66
CA PRO A 313 -19.21 16.48 11.68
C PRO A 313 -20.31 15.49 12.10
N ILE A 314 -20.71 14.65 11.15
CA ILE A 314 -21.40 13.40 11.46
C ILE A 314 -20.34 12.40 11.92
N VAL A 315 -20.47 11.88 13.12
CA VAL A 315 -19.55 10.88 13.66
C VAL A 315 -20.26 9.54 13.76
N GLU A 316 -19.65 8.50 13.19
CA GLU A 316 -20.08 7.12 13.33
C GLU A 316 -19.03 6.33 14.11
N LEU A 317 -19.41 5.75 15.24
CA LEU A 317 -18.54 4.90 16.04
C LEU A 317 -18.97 3.45 15.88
N HIS A 318 -18.11 2.62 15.27
CA HIS A 318 -18.39 1.23 14.93
C HIS A 318 -17.69 0.29 15.93
N GLY A 319 -18.48 -0.41 16.76
CA GLY A 319 -17.96 -1.32 17.79
C GLY A 319 -17.41 -0.63 19.05
N PHE A 320 -17.81 0.62 19.31
CA PHE A 320 -17.39 1.42 20.46
C PHE A 320 -18.52 1.62 21.48
N GLY A 321 -18.13 1.70 22.75
CA GLY A 321 -18.90 2.28 23.85
C GLY A 321 -18.17 3.49 24.45
N LEU A 322 -18.92 4.37 25.10
CA LEU A 322 -18.37 5.49 25.86
C LEU A 322 -18.51 5.20 27.36
N THR A 323 -17.43 5.39 28.12
CA THR A 323 -17.32 4.91 29.51
C THR A 323 -18.45 5.39 30.41
N THR A 324 -18.96 6.61 30.18
CA THR A 324 -20.05 7.19 30.96
C THR A 324 -21.13 7.86 30.09
N HIS A 325 -22.31 8.09 30.68
CA HIS A 325 -23.35 8.92 30.05
C HIS A 325 -22.90 10.38 29.86
N TYR A 326 -21.98 10.87 30.71
CA TYR A 326 -21.39 12.18 30.57
C TYR A 326 -20.50 12.24 29.31
N ASP A 327 -19.65 11.22 29.09
CA ASP A 327 -18.83 11.12 27.89
C ASP A 327 -19.69 11.14 26.62
N LEU A 328 -20.80 10.40 26.60
CA LEU A 328 -21.73 10.40 25.47
C LEU A 328 -22.31 11.79 25.19
N SER A 329 -22.64 12.53 26.24
CA SER A 329 -23.20 13.88 26.12
C SER A 329 -22.16 14.87 25.60
N GLU A 330 -20.92 14.74 26.06
CA GLU A 330 -19.78 15.57 25.63
C GLU A 330 -19.47 15.36 24.15
N VAL A 331 -19.40 14.10 23.69
CA VAL A 331 -19.18 13.78 22.27
C VAL A 331 -20.35 14.28 21.41
N ARG A 332 -21.60 14.06 21.84
CA ARG A 332 -22.79 14.55 21.13
C ARG A 332 -22.80 16.07 20.97
N ALA A 333 -22.31 16.82 21.95
CA ALA A 333 -22.25 18.28 21.89
C ALA A 333 -21.29 18.79 20.79
N MET A 334 -20.28 17.99 20.44
CA MET A 334 -19.26 18.32 19.43
C MET A 334 -19.63 17.87 18.01
N CYS A 335 -20.66 17.03 17.87
CA CYS A 335 -21.10 16.48 16.58
C CYS A 335 -22.43 17.08 16.12
N SER A 336 -22.69 17.09 14.81
CA SER A 336 -24.02 17.44 14.28
C SER A 336 -24.96 16.25 14.40
N ARG A 337 -24.39 15.04 14.27
CA ARG A 337 -25.05 13.77 14.51
C ARG A 337 -24.01 12.76 15.01
N LEU A 338 -24.34 12.04 16.06
CA LEU A 338 -23.55 10.89 16.54
C LEU A 338 -24.36 9.61 16.29
N VAL A 339 -23.77 8.66 15.57
CA VAL A 339 -24.32 7.33 15.33
C VAL A 339 -23.42 6.31 16.02
N LEU A 340 -24.01 5.49 16.88
CA LEU A 340 -23.35 4.31 17.43
C LEU A 340 -23.79 3.11 16.59
N VAL A 341 -22.83 2.44 15.97
CA VAL A 341 -23.03 1.24 15.15
C VAL A 341 -22.47 0.07 15.93
N ASP A 342 -23.34 -0.90 16.23
CA ASP A 342 -23.00 -2.09 17.01
C ASP A 342 -22.16 -3.10 16.23
#